data_AF-L0K496-F1
#
_entry.id   AF-L0K496-F1
#
_cell.length_a   1.000
_cell.length_b   1.000
_cell.length_c   1.000
_cell.angle_alpha   90.00
_cell.angle_beta   90.00
_cell.angle_gamma   90.00
#
_symmetry.space_group_name_H-M   'P 1'
#
loop_
_entity.id
_entity.type
_entity.pdbx_description
1 polymer ?
#
loop_
_entity_poly.entity_id
_entity_poly.type
_entity_poly.pdbx_seq_one_letter_code
_entity_poly.pdbx_strand_id
1 'polypeptide(L)'
;MSIQPRTPETVSARSRTDPRPDYILVGIDTEDAHHVYRTTDETVHVIHDTDRTYRYDLAAPDRSINDWIDYIQTRRGFRTQHRYKTLADLLTMAEAI
;
A
#
# COMPACT_ATOMS: atom_id res chain seq x y z
N MET A 1 23.37 12.81 6.85
CA MET A 1 22.76 11.81 5.94
C MET A 1 22.15 12.57 4.77
N SER A 2 22.61 12.32 3.55
CA SER A 2 22.16 13.05 2.36
C SER A 2 20.89 12.41 1.82
N ILE A 3 19.77 13.12 1.90
CA ILE A 3 18.50 12.73 1.28
C ILE A 3 18.58 13.20 -0.17
N GLN A 4 18.87 12.30 -1.12
CA GLN A 4 18.78 12.65 -2.53
C GLN A 4 17.31 12.93 -2.87
N PRO A 5 16.96 14.10 -3.42
CA PRO A 5 15.64 14.30 -4.01
C PRO A 5 15.53 13.34 -5.19
N ARG A 6 14.68 12.32 -5.04
CA ARG A 6 14.43 11.37 -6.13
C ARG A 6 13.57 12.07 -7.18
N THR A 7 14.06 12.06 -8.41
CA THR A 7 13.37 12.44 -9.65
C THR A 7 11.91 11.98 -9.60
N PRO A 8 10.92 12.77 -10.07
CA PRO A 8 9.56 12.27 -10.23
C PRO A 8 9.65 10.98 -11.03
N GLU A 9 9.30 9.85 -10.41
CA GLU A 9 9.33 8.55 -11.06
C GLU A 9 8.41 8.65 -12.28
N THR A 10 8.99 8.71 -13.48
CA THR A 10 8.25 8.70 -14.73
C THR A 10 7.27 7.56 -14.66
N VAL A 11 5.97 7.87 -14.67
CA VAL A 11 4.90 6.88 -14.73
C VAL A 11 5.18 6.04 -15.96
N SER A 12 5.65 4.81 -15.75
CA SER A 12 5.89 3.89 -16.85
C SER A 12 4.54 3.70 -17.54
N ALA A 13 4.48 3.93 -18.85
CA ALA A 13 3.26 3.89 -19.66
C ALA A 13 2.61 2.48 -19.78
N ARG A 14 3.05 1.52 -18.95
CA ARG A 14 2.45 0.21 -18.73
C ARG A 14 1.38 0.49 -17.65
N SER A 15 0.08 0.59 -17.89
CA SER A 15 -0.76 -0.04 -18.88
C SER A 15 -2.02 0.81 -18.97
N ARG A 16 -2.23 1.54 -20.07
CA ARG A 16 -3.49 2.27 -20.33
C ARG A 16 -4.72 1.34 -20.44
N THR A 17 -4.51 0.04 -20.39
CA THR A 17 -5.51 -1.03 -20.46
C THR A 17 -5.80 -1.71 -19.12
N ASP A 18 -5.06 -1.41 -18.04
CA ASP A 18 -5.46 -1.88 -16.71
C ASP A 18 -6.66 -1.03 -16.24
N PRO A 19 -7.83 -1.64 -15.99
CA PRO A 19 -8.99 -0.89 -15.51
C PRO A 19 -8.88 -0.45 -14.05
N ARG A 20 -7.87 -0.93 -13.31
CA ARG A 20 -7.66 -0.58 -11.90
C ARG A 20 -7.14 0.87 -11.80
N PRO A 21 -7.51 1.61 -10.74
CA PRO A 21 -6.85 2.88 -10.43
C PRO A 21 -5.33 2.70 -10.27
N ASP A 22 -4.56 3.72 -10.65
CA ASP A 22 -3.10 3.73 -10.51
C ASP A 22 -2.65 3.63 -9.04
N TYR A 23 -3.46 4.18 -8.13
CA TYR A 23 -3.21 4.22 -6.70
C TYR A 23 -4.44 3.75 -5.93
N ILE A 24 -4.25 2.79 -5.05
CA ILE A 24 -5.29 2.20 -4.20
C ILE A 24 -4.85 2.33 -2.75
N LEU A 25 -5.64 3.02 -1.94
CA LEU A 25 -5.39 3.12 -0.51
C LEU A 25 -5.64 1.75 0.15
N VAL A 26 -4.63 1.22 0.84
CA VAL A 26 -4.71 -0.04 1.58
C VAL A 26 -5.29 0.21 2.97
N GLY A 27 -4.81 1.25 3.63
CA GLY A 27 -5.19 1.61 4.98
C GLY A 27 -4.28 2.66 5.59
N ILE A 28 -4.65 3.12 6.77
CA ILE A 28 -3.85 3.98 7.63
C ILE A 28 -3.52 3.19 8.88
N ASP A 29 -2.24 3.11 9.22
CA ASP A 29 -1.80 2.42 10.43
C ASP A 29 -1.99 3.28 11.69
N THR A 30 -1.68 2.69 12.85
CA THR A 30 -1.80 3.36 14.15
C THR A 30 -0.82 4.52 14.34
N GLU A 31 0.19 4.64 13.48
CA GLU A 31 1.17 5.73 13.48
C GLU A 31 0.84 6.81 12.44
N ASP A 32 -0.38 6.84 11.91
CA ASP A 32 -0.80 7.79 10.87
C ASP A 32 -0.10 7.59 9.50
N ALA A 33 0.62 6.48 9.30
CA ALA A 33 1.23 6.19 8.02
C ALA A 33 0.19 5.64 7.03
N HIS A 34 0.11 6.26 5.87
CA HIS A 34 -0.79 5.93 4.78
C HIS A 34 -0.11 4.91 3.86
N HIS A 35 -0.73 3.75 3.70
CA HIS A 35 -0.21 2.67 2.87
C HIS A 35 -0.94 2.67 1.53
N VAL A 36 -0.25 3.04 0.45
CA VAL A 36 -0.84 3.19 -0.89
C VAL A 36 -0.21 2.18 -1.84
N TYR A 37 -1.03 1.30 -2.39
CA TYR A 37 -0.61 0.34 -3.41
C TYR A 37 -0.72 0.97 -4.80
N ARG A 38 0.39 0.94 -5.53
CA ARG A 38 0.52 1.40 -6.90
C ARG A 38 0.48 0.21 -7.85
N THR A 39 -0.53 0.18 -8.71
CA THR A 39 -0.81 -0.95 -9.62
C THR A 39 0.08 -0.97 -10.85
N THR A 40 0.56 0.19 -11.31
CA THR A 40 1.36 0.31 -12.54
C THR A 40 2.70 -0.42 -12.50
N ASP A 41 3.29 -0.52 -11.32
CA ASP A 41 4.59 -1.15 -11.09
C ASP A 41 4.58 -2.09 -9.90
N GLU A 42 3.39 -2.46 -9.42
CA GLU A 42 3.18 -3.39 -8.31
C GLU A 42 4.04 -3.03 -7.09
N THR A 43 3.88 -1.81 -6.56
CA THR A 43 4.63 -1.34 -5.38
C THR A 43 3.73 -0.76 -4.29
N VAL A 44 4.18 -0.75 -3.05
CA VAL A 44 3.52 -0.03 -1.95
C VAL A 44 4.35 1.17 -1.54
N HIS A 45 3.71 2.34 -1.47
CA HIS A 45 4.28 3.56 -0.92
C HIS A 45 3.70 3.79 0.48
N VAL A 46 4.58 4.04 1.44
CA VAL A 46 4.20 4.48 2.79
C VAL A 46 4.43 5.97 2.86
N ILE A 47 3.39 6.72 3.20
CA ILE A 47 3.39 8.17 3.27
C ILE A 47 3.05 8.57 4.70
N HIS A 48 3.90 9.37 5.33
CA HIS A 48 3.67 9.88 6.68
C HIS A 48 4.08 11.35 6.71
N ASP A 49 3.23 12.22 7.28
CA ASP A 49 3.45 13.67 7.32
C ASP A 49 3.79 14.27 5.94
N THR A 50 3.04 13.85 4.90
CA THR A 50 3.23 14.21 3.48
C THR A 50 4.51 13.72 2.80
N ASP A 51 5.45 13.15 3.55
CA ASP A 51 6.67 12.56 3.01
C ASP A 51 6.50 11.07 2.70
N ARG A 52 7.02 10.64 1.54
CA ARG A 52 7.13 9.22 1.23
C ARG A 52 8.28 8.60 2.02
N THR A 53 7.95 7.94 3.12
CA THR A 53 8.93 7.33 4.03
C THR A 53 9.47 6.01 3.52
N TYR A 54 8.68 5.24 2.76
CA TYR A 54 9.10 3.91 2.31
C TYR A 54 8.47 3.51 0.97
N ARG A 55 9.21 2.68 0.20
CA ARG A 55 8.73 2.03 -1.03
C ARG A 55 9.04 0.54 -0.93
N TYR A 56 8.00 -0.28 -0.96
CA TYR A 56 8.08 -1.74 -0.94
C TYR A 56 7.78 -2.27 -2.34
N ASP A 57 8.67 -3.12 -2.88
CA ASP A 57 8.52 -3.72 -4.21
C ASP A 57 7.83 -5.08 -4.10
N LEU A 58 6.67 -5.24 -4.77
CA LEU A 58 5.91 -6.50 -4.85
C LEU A 58 6.24 -7.30 -6.12
N ALA A 59 7.03 -6.76 -7.05
CA ALA A 59 7.42 -7.48 -8.26
C ALA A 59 8.46 -8.59 -7.99
N ALA A 60 8.98 -8.69 -6.77
CA ALA A 60 9.83 -9.82 -6.37
C ALA A 60 8.99 -11.11 -6.22
N PRO A 61 9.53 -12.26 -6.64
CA PRO A 61 8.86 -13.54 -6.39
C PRO A 61 8.59 -13.71 -4.89
N ASP A 62 7.43 -14.28 -4.56
CA ASP A 62 6.94 -14.51 -3.19
C ASP A 62 6.59 -13.25 -2.39
N ARG A 63 6.39 -12.11 -3.05
CA ARG A 63 5.80 -10.92 -2.43
C ARG A 63 4.46 -10.58 -3.06
N SER A 64 3.49 -10.31 -2.21
CA SER A 64 2.15 -9.91 -2.61
C SER A 64 1.64 -8.77 -1.76
N ILE A 65 0.59 -8.11 -2.24
CA ILE A 65 -0.12 -7.11 -1.44
C ILE A 65 -0.71 -7.72 -0.16
N ASN A 66 -1.01 -9.02 -0.16
CA ASN A 66 -1.54 -9.72 1.01
C ASN A 66 -0.46 -9.86 2.09
N ASP A 67 0.78 -10.18 1.72
CA ASP A 67 1.91 -10.24 2.66
C ASP A 67 2.16 -8.88 3.31
N TRP A 68 1.97 -7.80 2.54
CA TRP A 68 2.07 -6.44 3.07
C TRP A 68 0.96 -6.13 4.08
N ILE A 69 -0.29 -6.53 3.80
CA ILE A 69 -1.42 -6.38 4.74
C ILE A 69 -1.14 -7.15 6.04
N ASP A 70 -0.62 -8.38 5.94
CA ASP A 70 -0.25 -9.20 7.10
C ASP A 70 0.86 -8.55 7.93
N TYR A 71 1.86 -8.00 7.25
CA TYR A 71 2.94 -7.25 7.90
C TYR A 71 2.39 -6.07 8.71
N ILE A 72 1.54 -5.23 8.12
CA ILE A 72 0.96 -4.07 8.82
C ILE A 72 0.14 -4.55 10.01
N GLN A 73 -0.76 -5.52 9.80
CA GLN A 73 -1.66 -6.01 10.83
C GLN A 73 -0.89 -6.58 12.03
N THR A 74 0.21 -7.30 11.78
CA THR A 74 1.04 -7.90 12.82
C THR A 74 1.93 -6.89 13.54
N ARG A 75 2.50 -5.91 12.81
CA ARG A 75 3.55 -5.04 13.34
C ARG A 75 3.05 -3.71 13.87
N ARG A 76 2.06 -3.10 13.22
CA ARG A 76 1.57 -1.76 13.54
C ARG A 76 0.08 -1.72 13.85
N GLY A 77 -0.70 -2.61 13.25
CA GLY A 77 -2.15 -2.56 13.25
C GLY A 77 -2.68 -1.48 12.32
N PHE A 78 -3.95 -1.63 11.91
CA PHE A 78 -4.67 -0.61 11.15
C PHE A 78 -5.49 0.26 12.11
N ARG A 79 -5.39 1.58 11.96
CA ARG A 79 -6.40 2.50 12.47
C ARG A 79 -7.63 2.48 11.57
N THR A 80 -7.41 2.47 10.26
CA THR A 80 -8.47 2.34 9.24
C THR A 80 -7.97 1.43 8.14
N GLN A 81 -8.72 0.37 7.82
CA GLN A 81 -8.39 -0.55 6.73
C GLN A 81 -9.39 -0.37 5.58
N HIS A 82 -8.88 -0.27 4.35
CA HIS A 82 -9.69 -0.10 3.13
C HIS A 82 -9.55 -1.28 2.17
N ARG A 83 -8.45 -2.02 2.26
CA ARG A 83 -8.22 -3.22 1.45
C ARG A 83 -8.00 -4.44 2.35
N TYR A 84 -8.66 -5.53 1.99
CA TYR A 84 -8.67 -6.78 2.74
C TYR A 84 -8.13 -7.91 1.86
N LYS A 85 -7.55 -8.93 2.50
CA LYS A 85 -7.00 -10.11 1.79
C LYS A 85 -8.13 -10.94 1.19
N THR A 86 -9.26 -11.02 1.89
CA THR A 86 -10.44 -11.77 1.48
C THR A 86 -11.74 -11.00 1.73
N LEU A 87 -12.83 -11.43 1.10
CA LEU A 87 -14.17 -10.92 1.39
C LEU A 87 -14.60 -11.23 2.84
N ALA A 88 -14.19 -12.38 3.39
CA ALA A 88 -14.49 -12.75 4.76
C ALA A 88 -13.82 -11.80 5.77
N ASP A 89 -12.58 -11.37 5.50
CA ASP A 89 -11.87 -10.40 6.34
C ASP A 89 -12.58 -9.04 6.35
N LEU A 90 -13.10 -8.61 5.18
CA LEU A 90 -13.89 -7.39 5.07
C LEU A 90 -15.16 -7.47 5.94
N LEU A 91 -15.89 -8.58 5.85
CA LEU A 91 -17.15 -8.75 6.58
C LEU A 91 -16.92 -8.82 8.10
N THR A 92 -15.89 -9.55 8.54
CA THR A 92 -15.55 -9.68 9.97
C THR A 92 -15.23 -8.32 10.59
N MET A 93 -14.54 -7.44 9.86
CA MET A 93 -14.21 -6.10 10.38
C MET A 93 -15.39 -5.13 10.35
N ALA A 94 -16.35 -5.31 9.42
CA ALA A 94 -17.56 -4.49 9.37
C ALA A 94 -18.55 -4.81 10.52
N GLU A 95 -18.58 -6.05 11.00
CA GLU A 95 -19.42 -6.48 12.13
C GLU A 95 -18.87 -6.06 13.50
N ALA A 96 -17.61 -5.60 13.57
CA ALA A 96 -16.95 -5.19 14.81
C ALA A 96 -17.16 -3.71 15.20
N ILE A 97 -18.02 -2.99 14.45
CA ILE A 97 -18.34 -1.56 14.62
C ILE A 97 -19.79 -1.42 15.11
#